data_AF-A0A2N5XYJ1-F1
#
_entry.id   AF-A0A2N5XYJ1-F1
#
_cell.length_a   1.000
_cell.length_b   1.000
_cell.length_c   1.000
_cell.angle_alpha   90.00
_cell.angle_beta   90.00
_cell.angle_gamma   90.00
#
_symmetry.space_group_name_H-M   'P 1'
#
loop_
_entity.id
_entity.type
_entity.pdbx_description
1 polymer ?
#
loop_
_entity_poly.entity_id
_entity_poly.type
_entity_poly.pdbx_seq_one_letter_code
_entity_poly.pdbx_strand_id
1 'polypeptide(L)' 'MSDEKAAGKENREPSSPCISVCLLNDEDVCLGCYRNAAEITDWFMATQEEKRDILSRARERRLEDGGVWL' A
#
# COMPACT_ATOMS: atom_id res chain seq x y z
N MET A 1 -25.27 -7.66 24.09
CA MET A 1 -24.62 -6.41 24.54
C MET A 1 -23.19 -6.80 24.92
N SER A 2 -22.39 -7.27 23.95
CA SER A 2 -21.63 -6.49 22.95
C SER A 2 -20.31 -5.98 23.53
N ASP A 3 -19.50 -6.93 24.04
CA ASP A 3 -18.12 -6.71 24.47
C ASP A 3 -17.16 -7.57 23.63
N GLU A 4 -17.24 -7.44 22.30
CA GLU A 4 -16.24 -8.03 21.38
C GLU A 4 -15.06 -7.05 21.21
N LYS A 5 -14.31 -6.84 22.30
CA LYS A 5 -13.05 -6.09 22.25
C LYS A 5 -11.96 -6.94 21.59
N ALA A 6 -11.73 -6.64 20.31
CA ALA A 6 -10.45 -6.59 19.60
C ALA A 6 -9.33 -7.52 20.12
N ALA A 7 -9.38 -8.77 19.69
CA ALA A 7 -8.22 -9.66 19.69
C ALA A 7 -7.24 -9.30 18.55
N GLY A 8 -5.94 -9.22 18.88
CA GLY A 8 -4.87 -9.61 17.97
C GLY A 8 -4.25 -8.51 17.11
N LYS A 9 -3.37 -7.68 17.70
CA LYS A 9 -2.52 -6.73 16.99
C LYS A 9 -1.12 -7.32 16.80
N GLU A 10 -0.91 -8.27 15.88
CA GLU A 10 0.47 -8.66 15.49
C GLU A 10 0.62 -9.37 14.13
N ASN A 11 -0.44 -9.87 13.46
CA ASN A 11 -0.26 -10.53 12.15
C ASN A 11 -1.41 -10.32 11.15
N ARG A 12 -1.96 -9.11 11.10
CA ARG A 12 -3.02 -8.79 10.12
C ARG A 12 -2.42 -8.49 8.76
N GLU A 13 -3.13 -8.94 7.71
CA GLU A 13 -2.84 -8.61 6.32
C GLU A 13 -2.84 -7.09 6.11
N PRO A 14 -1.76 -6.53 5.57
CA PRO A 14 -1.72 -5.12 5.25
C PRO A 14 -2.84 -4.78 4.28
N SER A 15 -3.61 -3.75 4.60
CA SER A 15 -4.64 -3.25 3.70
C SER A 15 -3.99 -2.63 2.45
N SER A 16 -4.64 -2.82 1.31
CA SER A 16 -4.19 -2.20 0.05
C SER A 16 -4.21 -0.67 0.16
N PRO A 17 -3.16 0.04 -0.30
CA PRO A 17 -3.09 1.50 -0.28
C PRO A 17 -3.83 2.13 -1.48
N CYS A 18 -4.52 1.32 -2.29
CA CYS A 18 -5.18 1.76 -3.51
C CYS A 18 -6.35 2.70 -3.20
N ILE A 19 -6.35 3.88 -3.84
CA ILE A 19 -7.44 4.87 -3.74
C ILE A 19 -8.38 4.83 -4.96
N SER A 20 -8.37 3.73 -5.72
CA SER A 20 -9.14 3.56 -6.96
C SER A 20 -8.83 4.58 -8.05
N VAL A 21 -7.63 5.17 -8.01
CA VAL A 21 -7.05 5.98 -9.08
C VAL A 21 -5.90 5.19 -9.67
N CYS A 22 -5.98 4.88 -10.98
CA CYS A 22 -4.93 4.19 -11.70
C CYS A 22 -4.40 5.10 -12.80
N LEU A 23 -3.41 5.92 -12.44
CA LEU A 23 -2.68 6.79 -13.34
C LEU A 23 -1.19 6.61 -13.03
N LEU A 24 -0.45 6.00 -13.96
CA LEU A 24 0.98 5.78 -13.84
C LEU A 24 1.74 6.97 -14.43
N ASN A 25 2.89 7.32 -13.85
CA ASN A 25 3.85 8.25 -14.43
C ASN A 25 4.79 7.55 -15.43
N ASP A 26 5.77 8.29 -15.96
CA ASP A 26 6.75 7.77 -16.92
C ASP A 26 7.70 6.70 -16.33
N GLU A 27 7.71 6.53 -15.00
CA GLU A 27 8.47 5.52 -14.26
C GLU A 27 7.59 4.33 -13.82
N ASP A 28 6.39 4.20 -14.38
CA ASP A 28 5.39 3.18 -14.04
C ASP A 28 4.94 3.21 -12.56
N VAL A 29 5.06 4.36 -11.90
CA VAL A 29 4.60 4.59 -10.52
C VAL A 29 3.20 5.20 -10.53
N CYS A 30 2.28 4.59 -9.80
CA CYS A 30 0.92 5.10 -9.65
C CYS A 30 0.88 6.39 -8.83
N LEU A 31 0.38 7.48 -9.39
CA LEU A 31 0.27 8.78 -8.75
C LEU A 31 -0.71 8.80 -7.55
N GLY A 32 -1.58 7.80 -7.44
CA GLY A 32 -2.54 7.69 -6.33
C GLY A 32 -2.00 6.91 -5.14
N CYS A 33 -1.42 5.73 -5.39
CA CYS A 33 -0.98 4.81 -4.32
C CYS A 33 0.54 4.62 -4.23
N TYR A 34 1.31 5.25 -5.12
CA TYR A 34 2.78 5.25 -5.18
C TYR A 34 3.45 3.87 -5.30
N ARG A 35 2.66 2.83 -5.58
CA ARG A 35 3.16 1.52 -6.02
C ARG A 35 3.51 1.57 -7.50
N ASN A 36 4.53 0.83 -7.89
CA ASN A 36 4.82 0.63 -9.31
C ASN A 36 3.91 -0.45 -9.95
N ALA A 37 3.90 -0.53 -11.27
CA ALA A 37 3.06 -1.48 -12.02
C ALA A 37 3.27 -2.96 -11.62
N ALA A 38 4.51 -3.36 -11.35
CA ALA A 38 4.83 -4.73 -10.91
C ALA A 38 4.24 -5.00 -9.51
N GLU A 39 4.45 -4.08 -8.56
CA GLU A 39 3.90 -4.17 -7.20
C GLU A 39 2.37 -4.19 -7.17
N ILE A 40 1.71 -3.51 -8.12
CA ILE A 40 0.25 -3.56 -8.28
C ILE A 40 -0.19 -4.95 -8.73
N THR A 41 0.51 -5.53 -9.70
CA THR A 41 0.21 -6.85 -10.27
C THR A 41 0.46 -7.96 -9.26
N ASP A 42 1.60 -7.89 -8.57
CA ASP A 42 2.04 -8.93 -7.62
C ASP A 42 1.30 -8.86 -6.28
N TRP A 43 0.61 -7.76 -5.98
CA TRP A 43 -0.02 -7.53 -4.68
C TRP A 43 -0.90 -8.68 -4.18
N PHE A 44 -1.67 -9.30 -5.07
CA PHE A 44 -2.60 -10.38 -4.68
C PHE A 44 -1.87 -11.69 -4.34
N MET A 45 -0.66 -11.88 -4.85
CA MET A 45 0.18 -13.06 -4.60
C MET A 45 1.25 -12.80 -3.55
N ALA A 46 1.53 -11.53 -3.24
CA ALA A 46 2.50 -11.13 -2.25
C ALA A 46 2.11 -11.59 -0.84
N THR A 47 3.11 -12.11 -0.12
CA THR A 47 3.06 -12.44 1.30
C THR A 47 2.85 -11.19 2.15
N GLN A 48 2.53 -11.41 3.43
CA GLN A 48 2.33 -10.34 4.41
C GLN A 48 3.57 -9.45 4.58
N GLU A 49 4.76 -10.05 4.48
CA GLU A 49 6.04 -9.36 4.59
C GLU A 49 6.31 -8.53 3.32
N GLU A 50 6.18 -9.14 2.14
CA GLU A 50 6.32 -8.44 0.86
C GLU A 50 5.34 -7.27 0.73
N LYS A 51 4.10 -7.44 1.18
CA LYS A 51 3.12 -6.35 1.22
C LYS A 51 3.58 -5.19 2.10
N ARG A 52 4.21 -5.46 3.25
CA ARG A 52 4.75 -4.40 4.13
C ARG A 52 5.93 -3.69 3.46
N ASP A 53 6.79 -4.42 2.78
CA ASP A 53 7.93 -3.85 2.05
C ASP A 53 7.48 -2.99 0.87
N ILE A 54 6.48 -3.46 0.11
CA ILE A 54 5.83 -2.68 -0.95
C ILE A 54 5.26 -1.38 -0.37
N LEU A 55 4.55 -1.44 0.77
CA LEU A 55 3.99 -0.26 1.42
C LEU A 55 5.07 0.70 1.93
N SER A 56 6.21 0.20 2.42
CA SER A 56 7.34 1.03 2.84
C SER A 56 7.92 1.80 1.65
N ARG A 57 8.22 1.10 0.56
CA ARG A 57 8.79 1.71 -0.66
C ARG A 57 7.82 2.69 -1.31
N ALA A 58 6.53 2.36 -1.37
CA ALA A 58 5.50 3.28 -1.87
C ALA A 58 5.40 4.55 -1.01
N ARG A 59 5.56 4.42 0.32
CA ARG A 59 5.61 5.57 1.23
C ARG A 59 6.85 6.44 0.99
N GLU A 60 8.02 5.84 0.79
CA GLU A 60 9.26 6.56 0.49
C GLU A 60 9.11 7.39 -0.80
N ARG A 61 8.64 6.77 -1.90
CA ARG A 61 8.37 7.48 -3.16
C ARG A 61 7.40 8.65 -2.98
N ARG A 62 6.36 8.47 -2.17
CA ARG A 62 5.41 9.56 -1.86
C ARG A 62 6.06 10.72 -1.13
N LEU A 63 6.95 10.44 -0.18
CA LEU A 63 7.67 11.48 0.56
C LEU A 63 8.65 12.22 -0.35
N GLU A 64 9.33 11.51 -1.25
CA GLU A 64 10.24 12.09 -2.24
C GLU A 64 9.51 13.01 -3.24
N ASP A 65 8.30 12.61 -3.68
CA ASP A 65 7.43 13.42 -4.54
C ASP A 65 6.83 14.66 -3.84
N GLY A 66 6.97 14.76 -2.51
CA GLY A 66 6.36 15.82 -1.71
C GLY A 66 4.84 15.68 -1.56
N GLY A 67 4.30 14.48 -1.83
CA GLY A 67 2.87 14.19 -1.86
C GLY A 67 2.20 14.40 -0.49
N VAL A 68 1.48 15.52 -0.35
CA VAL A 68 0.67 15.84 0.83
C VAL A 68 -0.33 14.69 1.06
N TRP A 69 -0.36 14.17 2.28
CA TRP A 69 -1.42 13.27 2.75
C TRP A 69 -2.70 14.09 2.90
N LEU A 70 -3.46 14.25 1.81
CA LEU A 70 -4.88 14.60 1.90
C LEU A 70 -5.66 13.38 2.39
#